data_AF-A0A7J9Z8L7-F1
#
_entry.id   AF-A0A7J9Z8L7-F1
#
_cell.length_a   1.000
_cell.length_b   1.000
_cell.length_c   1.000
_cell.angle_alpha   90.00
_cell.angle_beta   90.00
_cell.angle_gamma   90.00
#
_symmetry.space_group_name_H-M   'P 1'
#
loop_
_entity.id
_entity.type
_entity.pdbx_description
1 polymer ?
#
loop_
_entity_poly.entity_id
_entity_poly.type
_entity_poly.pdbx_seq_one_letter_code
_entity_poly.pdbx_strand_id
1 'polypeptide(L)'
;MGPGTFGSYSYLFMDAALVAYSIALLALAVTVLAARMTMRAGTPAVDLEPEHVLLFGRTAVLIVVTTWLMHVAELLTRGLAVGRWPWAGGYELTSTSLLFAVTIVLAVLVKNATRPPVLCALALVVLGSGVNGALIHQNLDMPTSMLPGSYWTAVHVAATVVSAVLFSVGVVTSAYGAFAEIYARWFADRDLAGSGLVHHLPRPDVLDELACRLLAVAFLDLPPTRPGRWSQRRLPAGEPRLHSGDEQCPYSGDL
;
A
#
# COMPACT_ATOMS: atom_id res chain seq x y z
N MET A 1 -21.55 -30.46 10.12
CA MET A 1 -21.34 -29.23 9.32
C MET A 1 -20.82 -29.65 7.96
N GLY A 2 -21.59 -29.45 6.90
CA GLY A 2 -21.20 -29.87 5.56
C GLY A 2 -20.11 -28.97 4.97
N PRO A 3 -19.31 -29.45 3.99
CA PRO A 3 -18.22 -28.69 3.38
C PRO A 3 -18.64 -27.30 2.83
N GLY A 4 -19.91 -27.11 2.46
CA GLY A 4 -20.43 -25.80 2.05
C GLY A 4 -20.50 -24.74 3.16
N THR A 5 -20.60 -25.13 4.45
CA THR A 5 -20.76 -24.16 5.55
C THR A 5 -19.48 -23.38 5.85
N PHE A 6 -18.31 -24.03 5.81
CA PHE A 6 -17.02 -23.35 6.05
C PHE A 6 -16.66 -22.35 4.95
N GLY A 7 -17.00 -22.65 3.70
CA GLY A 7 -16.84 -21.72 2.59
C GLY A 7 -17.68 -20.45 2.77
N SER A 8 -18.94 -20.59 3.19
CA SER A 8 -19.81 -19.44 3.48
C SER A 8 -19.28 -18.56 4.61
N TYR A 9 -18.73 -19.15 5.68
CA TYR A 9 -18.12 -18.37 6.78
C TYR A 9 -16.90 -17.57 6.31
N SER A 10 -16.04 -18.17 5.46
CA SER A 10 -14.91 -17.45 4.87
C SER A 10 -15.36 -16.19 4.14
N TYR A 11 -16.41 -16.27 3.31
CA TYR A 11 -16.91 -15.10 2.59
C TYR A 11 -17.47 -14.03 3.52
N LEU A 12 -18.24 -14.44 4.54
CA LEU A 12 -18.77 -13.52 5.54
C LEU A 12 -17.65 -12.80 6.32
N PHE A 13 -16.57 -13.51 6.67
CA PHE A 13 -15.43 -12.88 7.34
C PHE A 13 -14.70 -11.89 6.45
N MET A 14 -14.53 -12.18 5.15
CA MET A 14 -13.92 -11.26 4.19
C MET A 14 -14.79 -10.01 3.98
N ASP A 15 -16.11 -10.16 3.80
CA ASP A 15 -17.02 -9.03 3.66
C ASP A 15 -17.06 -8.16 4.92
N ALA A 16 -17.11 -8.79 6.09
CA ALA A 16 -17.01 -8.09 7.37
C ALA A 16 -15.67 -7.35 7.52
N ALA A 17 -14.58 -7.97 7.08
CA ALA A 17 -13.26 -7.35 7.12
C ALA A 17 -13.16 -6.14 6.18
N LEU A 18 -13.69 -6.24 4.96
CA LEU A 18 -13.77 -5.12 4.01
C LEU A 18 -14.53 -3.93 4.61
N VAL A 19 -15.71 -4.19 5.20
CA VAL A 19 -16.52 -3.14 5.84
C VAL A 19 -15.76 -2.51 7.01
N ALA A 20 -15.17 -3.33 7.88
CA ALA A 20 -14.45 -2.84 9.05
C ALA A 20 -13.18 -2.04 8.67
N TYR A 21 -12.42 -2.47 7.66
CA TYR A 21 -11.29 -1.69 7.14
C TYR A 21 -11.74 -0.39 6.49
N SER A 22 -12.88 -0.38 5.79
CA SER A 22 -13.45 0.84 5.20
C SER A 22 -13.85 1.85 6.29
N ILE A 23 -14.48 1.38 7.37
CA ILE A 23 -14.81 2.21 8.54
C ILE A 23 -13.53 2.76 9.19
N ALA A 24 -12.52 1.91 9.40
CA ALA A 24 -11.24 2.35 9.98
C ALA A 24 -10.54 3.40 9.09
N LEU A 25 -10.56 3.21 7.77
CA LEU A 25 -10.01 4.16 6.80
C LEU A 25 -10.73 5.50 6.85
N LEU A 26 -12.07 5.48 6.85
CA LEU A 26 -12.89 6.70 6.95
C LEU A 26 -12.64 7.43 8.27
N ALA A 27 -12.59 6.71 9.40
CA ALA A 27 -12.29 7.30 10.70
C ALA A 27 -10.90 7.97 10.72
N LEU A 28 -9.88 7.30 10.18
CA LEU A 28 -8.54 7.86 10.07
C LEU A 28 -8.49 9.06 9.12
N ALA A 29 -9.20 9.00 7.98
CA ALA A 29 -9.29 10.08 7.02
C ALA A 29 -9.97 11.32 7.60
N VAL A 30 -11.08 11.16 8.32
CA VAL A 30 -11.77 12.23 9.04
C VAL A 30 -10.84 12.85 10.08
N THR A 31 -10.10 12.04 10.84
CA THR A 31 -9.13 12.53 11.83
C THR A 31 -8.04 13.38 11.18
N VAL A 32 -7.49 12.93 10.06
CA VAL A 32 -6.48 13.68 9.30
C VAL A 32 -7.07 14.96 8.68
N LEU A 33 -8.29 14.92 8.17
CA LEU A 33 -8.96 16.08 7.59
C LEU A 33 -9.30 17.14 8.65
N ALA A 34 -9.81 16.73 9.81
CA ALA A 34 -10.09 17.62 10.93
C ALA A 34 -8.81 18.31 11.43
N ALA A 35 -7.70 17.57 11.53
CA ALA A 35 -6.39 18.12 11.85
C ALA A 35 -5.87 19.10 10.78
N ARG A 36 -6.28 18.96 9.52
CA ARG A 36 -5.93 19.93 8.46
C ARG A 36 -6.80 21.17 8.47
N MET A 37 -8.10 21.02 8.72
CA MET A 37 -9.04 22.16 8.74
C MET A 37 -8.70 23.12 9.87
N THR A 38 -8.33 22.59 11.04
CA THR A 38 -7.82 23.37 12.16
C THR A 38 -6.57 24.17 11.80
N MET A 39 -5.56 23.51 11.22
CA MET A 39 -4.33 24.17 10.75
C MET A 39 -4.61 25.28 9.72
N ARG A 40 -5.62 25.11 8.85
CA ARG A 40 -5.98 26.10 7.81
C ARG A 40 -6.74 27.30 8.35
N ALA A 41 -7.58 27.11 9.36
CA ALA A 41 -8.42 28.16 9.92
C ALA A 41 -7.63 29.13 10.82
N GLY A 42 -6.37 28.83 11.15
CA GLY A 42 -5.57 29.62 12.09
C GLY A 42 -6.14 29.63 13.51
N THR A 43 -7.26 28.93 13.74
CA THR A 43 -7.79 28.63 15.05
C THR A 43 -6.89 27.59 15.71
N PRO A 44 -6.55 27.74 17.00
CA PRO A 44 -5.92 26.66 17.74
C PRO A 44 -6.76 25.40 17.46
N ALA A 45 -6.07 24.31 17.13
CA ALA A 45 -6.74 23.05 16.83
C ALA A 45 -7.81 22.83 17.89
N VAL A 46 -9.06 22.60 17.45
CA VAL A 46 -10.23 22.33 18.31
C VAL A 46 -9.71 21.77 19.62
N ASP A 47 -10.03 22.40 20.76
CA ASP A 47 -9.68 21.96 22.11
C ASP A 47 -10.34 20.60 22.40
N LEU A 48 -10.03 19.61 21.57
CA LEU A 48 -10.13 18.21 21.83
C LEU A 48 -9.05 18.02 22.88
N GLU A 49 -9.48 18.02 24.14
CA GLU A 49 -8.66 17.54 25.24
C GLU A 49 -7.80 16.37 24.73
N PRO A 50 -6.47 16.39 24.94
CA PRO A 50 -5.55 15.39 24.38
C PRO A 50 -6.04 13.95 24.62
N GLU A 51 -6.86 13.73 25.66
CA GLU A 51 -7.59 12.49 25.91
C GLU A 51 -8.44 12.00 24.72
N HIS A 52 -9.21 12.86 24.05
CA HIS A 52 -10.11 12.50 22.96
C HIS A 52 -9.35 12.10 21.69
N VAL A 53 -8.27 12.81 21.36
CA VAL A 53 -7.41 12.49 20.20
C VAL A 53 -6.68 11.15 20.41
N LEU A 54 -6.27 10.86 21.66
CA LEU A 54 -5.66 9.59 22.03
C LEU A 54 -6.68 8.44 22.07
N LEU A 55 -7.91 8.69 22.53
CA LEU A 55 -9.03 7.75 22.50
C LEU A 55 -9.40 7.37 21.06
N PHE A 56 -9.59 8.34 20.16
CA PHE A 56 -9.89 8.07 18.76
C PHE A 56 -8.78 7.26 18.07
N GLY A 57 -7.50 7.57 18.37
CA GLY A 57 -6.36 6.80 17.89
C GLY A 57 -6.36 5.35 18.38
N ARG A 58 -6.62 5.14 19.68
CA ARG A 58 -6.72 3.79 20.28
C ARG A 58 -7.88 3.00 19.70
N THR A 59 -9.05 3.60 19.55
CA THR A 59 -10.23 2.94 18.99
C THR A 59 -9.98 2.52 17.54
N ALA A 60 -9.35 3.37 16.73
CA ALA A 60 -8.98 3.00 15.36
C ALA A 60 -8.01 1.81 15.31
N VAL A 61 -7.00 1.78 16.20
CA VAL A 61 -6.06 0.64 16.30
C VAL A 61 -6.79 -0.62 16.75
N LEU A 62 -7.69 -0.54 17.73
CA LEU A 62 -8.49 -1.68 18.20
C LEU A 62 -9.37 -2.24 17.08
N ILE A 63 -9.97 -1.37 16.26
CA ILE A 63 -10.73 -1.80 15.08
C ILE A 63 -9.81 -2.55 14.13
N VAL A 64 -8.66 -1.99 13.75
CA VAL A 64 -7.72 -2.65 12.82
C VAL A 64 -7.22 -3.99 13.36
N VAL A 65 -6.91 -4.10 14.65
CA VAL A 65 -6.51 -5.36 15.29
C VAL A 65 -7.64 -6.38 15.28
N THR A 66 -8.86 -5.96 15.57
CA THR A 66 -10.04 -6.84 15.55
C THR A 66 -10.32 -7.33 14.13
N THR A 67 -10.22 -6.45 13.14
CA THR A 67 -10.36 -6.81 11.73
C THR A 67 -9.26 -7.76 11.27
N TRP A 68 -8.02 -7.56 11.72
CA TRP A 68 -6.92 -8.47 11.45
C TRP A 68 -7.20 -9.88 12.00
N LEU A 69 -7.78 -10.00 13.20
CA LEU A 69 -8.22 -11.29 13.74
C LEU A 69 -9.33 -11.94 12.90
N MET A 70 -10.28 -11.15 12.38
CA MET A 70 -11.30 -11.66 11.45
C MET A 70 -10.67 -12.19 10.16
N HIS A 71 -9.66 -11.50 9.65
CA HIS A 71 -8.90 -11.91 8.46
C HIS A 71 -8.12 -13.22 8.70
N VAL A 72 -7.57 -13.41 9.90
CA VAL A 72 -6.99 -14.70 10.30
C VAL A 72 -8.05 -15.80 10.34
N ALA A 73 -9.22 -15.53 10.93
CA ALA A 73 -10.32 -16.50 11.00
C ALA A 73 -10.85 -16.89 9.61
N GLU A 74 -10.90 -15.94 8.68
CA GLU A 74 -11.21 -16.17 7.27
C GLU A 74 -10.23 -17.17 6.64
N LEU A 75 -8.91 -16.94 6.73
CA LEU A 75 -7.92 -17.87 6.19
C LEU A 75 -8.01 -19.27 6.81
N LEU A 76 -8.26 -19.35 8.12
CA LEU A 76 -8.42 -20.63 8.81
C LEU A 76 -9.66 -21.38 8.33
N THR A 77 -10.82 -20.71 8.28
CA THR A 77 -12.06 -21.33 7.77
C THR A 77 -11.95 -21.71 6.29
N ARG A 78 -11.21 -20.92 5.50
CA ARG A 78 -10.93 -21.22 4.10
C ARG A 78 -10.07 -22.48 3.95
N GLY A 79 -8.98 -22.59 4.71
CA GLY A 79 -8.12 -23.78 4.70
C GLY A 79 -8.88 -25.06 5.06
N LEU A 80 -9.78 -24.97 6.04
CA LEU A 80 -10.65 -26.08 6.43
C LEU A 80 -11.69 -26.44 5.36
N ALA A 81 -12.18 -25.47 4.59
CA ALA A 81 -13.21 -25.68 3.58
C ALA A 81 -12.69 -26.41 2.33
N VAL A 82 -11.48 -26.09 1.87
CA VAL A 82 -10.97 -26.56 0.57
C VAL A 82 -10.19 -27.88 0.69
N GLY A 83 -9.68 -28.23 1.87
CA GLY A 83 -9.01 -29.52 2.12
C GLY A 83 -7.75 -29.76 1.28
N ARG A 84 -7.27 -28.74 0.56
CA ARG A 84 -6.03 -28.71 -0.23
C ARG A 84 -5.19 -27.53 0.23
N TRP A 85 -3.94 -27.46 -0.25
CA TRP A 85 -3.07 -26.34 0.07
C TRP A 85 -3.76 -25.01 -0.25
N PRO A 86 -4.00 -24.15 0.75
CA PRO A 86 -4.97 -23.08 0.66
C PRO A 86 -4.45 -21.87 -0.11
N TRP A 87 -3.32 -21.94 -0.82
CA TRP A 87 -2.73 -20.78 -1.51
C TRP A 87 -2.69 -20.95 -3.04
N ALA A 88 -3.48 -21.90 -3.56
CA ALA A 88 -3.49 -22.23 -4.98
C ALA A 88 -4.62 -21.51 -5.75
N GLY A 89 -5.61 -20.94 -5.05
CA GLY A 89 -6.61 -20.06 -5.65
C GLY A 89 -6.22 -18.58 -5.61
N GLY A 90 -6.61 -17.81 -6.63
CA GLY A 90 -6.35 -16.36 -6.67
C GLY A 90 -6.94 -15.59 -5.48
N TYR A 91 -8.12 -16.02 -5.00
CA TYR A 91 -8.75 -15.51 -3.78
C TYR A 91 -7.85 -15.68 -2.55
N GLU A 92 -7.29 -16.87 -2.38
CA GLU A 92 -6.58 -17.23 -1.16
C GLU A 92 -5.18 -16.62 -1.12
N LEU A 93 -4.53 -16.54 -2.29
CA LEU A 93 -3.28 -15.81 -2.48
C LEU A 93 -3.45 -14.32 -2.15
N THR A 94 -4.51 -13.70 -2.65
CA THR A 94 -4.80 -12.28 -2.42
C THR A 94 -5.12 -12.03 -0.95
N SER A 95 -5.98 -12.86 -0.35
CA SER A 95 -6.32 -12.75 1.07
C SER A 95 -5.09 -12.90 1.98
N THR A 96 -4.20 -13.86 1.69
CA THR A 96 -2.93 -14.03 2.41
C THR A 96 -2.03 -12.81 2.27
N SER A 97 -1.90 -12.27 1.06
CA SER A 97 -1.08 -11.08 0.80
C SER A 97 -1.59 -9.85 1.57
N LEU A 98 -2.92 -9.68 1.63
CA LEU A 98 -3.57 -8.60 2.39
C LEU A 98 -3.34 -8.76 3.90
N LEU A 99 -3.44 -9.99 4.43
CA LEU A 99 -3.17 -10.26 5.83
C LEU A 99 -1.74 -9.84 6.21
N PHE A 100 -0.74 -10.19 5.39
CA PHE A 100 0.65 -9.75 5.61
C PHE A 100 0.81 -8.23 5.48
N ALA A 101 0.16 -7.60 4.50
CA ALA A 101 0.19 -6.15 4.35
C ALA A 101 -0.37 -5.44 5.61
N VAL A 102 -1.52 -5.89 6.14
CA VAL A 102 -2.09 -5.35 7.39
C VAL A 102 -1.19 -5.61 8.58
N THR A 103 -0.53 -6.77 8.62
CA THR A 103 0.46 -7.09 9.68
C THR A 103 1.61 -6.10 9.69
N ILE A 104 2.11 -5.69 8.51
CA ILE A 104 3.12 -4.62 8.41
C ILE A 104 2.54 -3.28 8.86
N VAL A 105 1.31 -2.93 8.48
CA VAL A 105 0.64 -1.71 8.95
C VAL A 105 0.57 -1.67 10.49
N LEU A 106 0.17 -2.77 11.12
CA LEU A 106 0.15 -2.90 12.58
C LEU A 106 1.56 -2.79 13.18
N ALA A 107 2.57 -3.42 12.59
CA ALA A 107 3.95 -3.30 13.05
C ALA A 107 4.48 -1.86 12.95
N VAL A 108 4.12 -1.14 11.88
CA VAL A 108 4.45 0.28 11.71
C VAL A 108 3.73 1.13 12.76
N LEU A 109 2.44 0.89 13.00
CA LEU A 109 1.66 1.58 14.03
C LEU A 109 2.24 1.43 15.44
N VAL A 110 2.76 0.23 15.76
CA VAL A 110 3.39 -0.05 17.06
C VAL A 110 4.73 0.66 17.21
N LYS A 111 5.52 0.77 16.13
CA LYS A 111 6.86 1.38 16.16
C LYS A 111 6.83 2.90 16.00
N ASN A 112 5.98 3.41 15.11
CA ASN A 112 5.92 4.81 14.72
C ASN A 112 4.47 5.30 14.76
N ALA A 113 4.17 6.28 15.60
CA ALA A 113 2.82 6.86 15.73
C ALA A 113 2.40 7.77 14.55
N THR A 114 3.05 7.67 13.39
CA THR A 114 2.80 8.55 12.24
C THR A 114 1.61 8.05 11.41
N ARG A 115 0.54 8.85 11.38
CA ARG A 115 -0.75 8.52 10.73
C ARG A 115 -0.79 8.59 9.18
N PRO A 116 0.01 9.42 8.48
CA PRO A 116 -0.07 9.52 7.01
C PRO A 116 0.26 8.24 6.22
N PRO A 117 1.36 7.49 6.51
CA PRO A 117 1.67 6.27 5.76
C PRO A 117 0.64 5.16 6.02
N VAL A 118 0.08 5.13 7.23
CA VAL A 118 -0.97 4.17 7.63
C VAL A 118 -2.24 4.38 6.81
N LEU A 119 -2.62 5.63 6.53
CA LEU A 119 -3.81 5.93 5.72
C LEU A 119 -3.67 5.43 4.28
N CYS A 120 -2.50 5.63 3.66
CA CYS A 120 -2.23 5.11 2.32
C CYS A 120 -2.22 3.57 2.30
N ALA A 121 -1.57 2.96 3.28
CA ALA A 121 -1.52 1.50 3.38
C ALA A 121 -2.90 0.88 3.60
N LEU A 122 -3.73 1.47 4.46
CA LEU A 122 -5.09 1.00 4.72
C LEU A 122 -6.01 1.18 3.50
N ALA A 123 -5.80 2.24 2.71
CA ALA A 123 -6.51 2.41 1.44
C ALA A 123 -6.16 1.29 0.44
N LEU A 124 -4.88 0.88 0.34
CA LEU A 124 -4.48 -0.26 -0.48
C LEU A 124 -5.11 -1.57 0.00
N VAL A 125 -5.22 -1.77 1.32
CA VAL A 125 -5.89 -2.94 1.90
C VAL A 125 -7.36 -2.98 1.50
N VAL A 126 -8.09 -1.85 1.63
CA VAL A 126 -9.51 -1.77 1.22
C VAL A 126 -9.68 -2.05 -0.27
N LEU A 127 -8.83 -1.45 -1.12
CA LEU A 127 -8.85 -1.69 -2.56
C LEU A 127 -8.59 -3.15 -2.89
N GLY A 128 -7.58 -3.76 -2.27
CA GLY A 128 -7.24 -5.16 -2.46
C GLY A 128 -8.32 -6.11 -1.95
N SER A 129 -8.99 -5.80 -0.84
CA SER A 129 -10.16 -6.55 -0.36
C SER A 129 -11.33 -6.49 -1.35
N GLY A 130 -11.55 -5.34 -2.01
CA GLY A 130 -12.53 -5.22 -3.10
C GLY A 130 -12.19 -6.09 -4.31
N VAL A 131 -10.91 -6.11 -4.72
CA VAL A 131 -10.41 -7.02 -5.78
C VAL A 131 -10.60 -8.48 -5.35
N ASN A 132 -10.30 -8.80 -4.10
CA ASN A 132 -10.47 -10.15 -3.58
C ASN A 132 -11.92 -10.63 -3.64
N GLY A 133 -12.88 -9.74 -3.34
CA GLY A 133 -14.31 -10.02 -3.49
C GLY A 133 -14.69 -10.40 -4.93
N ALA A 134 -14.09 -9.74 -5.94
CA ALA A 134 -14.29 -10.11 -7.33
C ALA A 134 -13.72 -11.50 -7.68
N LEU A 135 -12.59 -11.86 -7.07
CA LEU A 135 -11.94 -13.17 -7.29
C LEU A 135 -12.72 -14.35 -6.69
N ILE A 136 -13.60 -14.13 -5.70
CA ILE A 136 -14.47 -15.17 -5.13
C ILE A 136 -15.30 -15.84 -6.21
N HIS A 137 -15.89 -15.05 -7.11
CA HIS A 137 -16.82 -15.54 -8.12
C HIS A 137 -16.11 -16.15 -9.33
N GLN A 138 -14.83 -15.84 -9.52
CA GLN A 138 -14.14 -16.23 -10.73
C GLN A 138 -13.66 -17.69 -10.71
N ASN A 139 -13.76 -18.43 -9.59
CA ASN A 139 -13.33 -19.83 -9.45
C ASN A 139 -12.04 -20.11 -10.26
N LEU A 140 -11.10 -19.16 -10.24
CA LEU A 140 -9.81 -19.29 -10.89
C LEU A 140 -8.97 -20.16 -9.96
N ASP A 141 -9.33 -21.44 -9.90
CA ASP A 141 -8.35 -22.47 -9.66
C ASP A 141 -7.26 -22.22 -10.70
N MET A 142 -6.03 -21.94 -10.24
CA MET A 142 -4.93 -21.64 -11.14
C MET A 142 -4.88 -22.66 -12.27
N PRO A 143 -4.45 -22.26 -13.49
CA PRO A 143 -4.33 -23.17 -14.62
C PRO A 143 -3.66 -24.45 -14.16
N THR A 144 -4.26 -25.59 -14.50
CA THR A 144 -3.79 -26.95 -14.19
C THR A 144 -2.35 -27.25 -14.64
N SER A 145 -1.67 -26.29 -15.27
CA SER A 145 -0.24 -26.31 -15.57
C SER A 145 0.66 -26.25 -14.34
N MET A 146 0.16 -25.77 -13.19
CA MET A 146 0.85 -25.93 -11.90
C MET A 146 0.50 -27.30 -11.32
N LEU A 147 1.46 -28.24 -11.27
CA LEU A 147 1.25 -29.55 -10.65
C LEU A 147 0.77 -29.37 -9.19
N PRO A 148 -0.47 -29.77 -8.85
CA PRO A 148 -0.96 -29.70 -7.48
C PRO A 148 -0.06 -30.57 -6.59
N GLY A 149 0.61 -29.96 -5.62
CA GLY A 149 1.46 -30.66 -4.65
C GLY A 149 2.97 -30.67 -4.96
N SER A 150 3.44 -29.97 -6.00
CA SER A 150 4.89 -29.78 -6.19
C SER A 150 5.43 -28.74 -5.18
N TYR A 151 6.64 -28.99 -4.63
CA TYR A 151 7.32 -28.02 -3.76
C TYR A 151 7.54 -26.67 -4.47
N TRP A 152 7.64 -26.69 -5.80
CA TRP A 152 7.80 -25.52 -6.64
C TRP A 152 6.63 -24.55 -6.53
N THR A 153 5.39 -25.06 -6.48
CA THR A 153 4.20 -24.22 -6.28
C THR A 153 4.25 -23.48 -4.95
N ALA A 154 4.73 -24.12 -3.88
CA ALA A 154 4.88 -23.46 -2.58
C ALA A 154 5.91 -22.33 -2.63
N VAL A 155 7.06 -22.56 -3.28
CA VAL A 155 8.10 -21.54 -3.46
C VAL A 155 7.59 -20.36 -4.29
N HIS A 156 6.90 -20.63 -5.40
CA HIS A 156 6.36 -19.59 -6.26
C HIS A 156 5.34 -18.70 -5.53
N VAL A 157 4.37 -19.33 -4.87
CA VAL A 157 3.34 -18.61 -4.11
C VAL A 157 3.96 -17.80 -2.98
N ALA A 158 4.94 -18.34 -2.26
CA ALA A 158 5.67 -17.58 -1.25
C ALA A 158 6.37 -16.35 -1.86
N ALA A 159 7.04 -16.51 -3.00
CA ALA A 159 7.63 -15.40 -3.73
C ALA A 159 6.56 -14.36 -4.15
N THR A 160 5.41 -14.79 -4.67
CA THR A 160 4.32 -13.88 -5.05
C THR A 160 3.78 -13.08 -3.86
N VAL A 161 3.57 -13.72 -2.71
CA VAL A 161 3.15 -13.04 -1.48
C VAL A 161 4.20 -12.03 -1.04
N VAL A 162 5.48 -12.41 -1.02
CA VAL A 162 6.59 -11.52 -0.65
C VAL A 162 6.66 -10.32 -1.60
N SER A 163 6.60 -10.53 -2.91
CA SER A 163 6.63 -9.46 -3.90
C SER A 163 5.43 -8.53 -3.78
N ALA A 164 4.22 -9.06 -3.57
CA ALA A 164 3.01 -8.25 -3.39
C ALA A 164 3.10 -7.36 -2.15
N VAL A 165 3.62 -7.90 -1.04
CA VAL A 165 3.83 -7.16 0.21
C VAL A 165 4.90 -6.08 0.04
N LEU A 166 6.06 -6.41 -0.54
CA LEU A 166 7.13 -5.44 -0.80
C LEU A 166 6.70 -4.34 -1.76
N PHE A 167 5.94 -4.68 -2.81
CA PHE A 167 5.33 -3.72 -3.72
C PHE A 167 4.43 -2.74 -2.97
N SER A 168 3.55 -3.26 -2.11
CA SER A 168 2.63 -2.43 -1.31
C SER A 168 3.40 -1.46 -0.41
N VAL A 169 4.47 -1.92 0.25
CA VAL A 169 5.34 -1.06 1.06
C VAL A 169 6.04 -0.01 0.20
N GLY A 170 6.51 -0.37 -1.00
CA GLY A 170 7.09 0.56 -1.96
C GLY A 170 6.11 1.67 -2.36
N VAL A 171 4.88 1.32 -2.74
CA VAL A 171 3.82 2.28 -3.09
C VAL A 171 3.53 3.22 -1.93
N VAL A 172 3.39 2.71 -0.70
CA VAL A 172 3.15 3.54 0.49
C VAL A 172 4.31 4.49 0.76
N THR A 173 5.55 4.01 0.58
CA THR A 173 6.76 4.80 0.80
C THR A 173 6.88 5.93 -0.23
N SER A 174 6.67 5.63 -1.53
CA SER A 174 6.63 6.64 -2.58
C SER A 174 5.50 7.65 -2.39
N ALA A 175 4.29 7.18 -2.05
CA ALA A 175 3.16 8.06 -1.79
C ALA A 175 3.42 9.00 -0.59
N TYR A 176 4.08 8.49 0.45
CA TYR A 176 4.49 9.31 1.60
C TYR A 176 5.57 10.32 1.23
N GLY A 177 6.55 9.95 0.39
CA GLY A 177 7.56 10.87 -0.15
C GLY A 177 6.95 11.99 -0.98
N ALA A 178 6.06 11.65 -1.91
CA ALA A 178 5.33 12.64 -2.72
C ALA A 178 4.49 13.57 -1.83
N PHE A 179 3.83 13.03 -0.81
CA PHE A 179 3.08 13.83 0.15
C PHE A 179 3.99 14.79 0.93
N ALA A 180 5.17 14.33 1.38
CA ALA A 180 6.14 15.16 2.08
C ALA A 180 6.63 16.33 1.21
N GLU A 181 6.88 16.07 -0.07
CA GLU A 181 7.32 17.09 -1.02
C GLU A 181 6.24 18.13 -1.30
N ILE A 182 4.99 17.69 -1.56
CA ILE A 182 3.84 18.60 -1.74
C ILE A 182 3.67 19.50 -0.51
N TYR A 183 3.80 18.91 0.69
CA TYR A 183 3.68 19.65 1.94
C TYR A 183 4.80 20.68 2.09
N ALA A 184 6.06 20.30 1.85
CA ALA A 184 7.20 21.21 1.93
C ALA A 184 7.06 22.41 0.98
N ARG A 185 6.64 22.17 -0.27
CA ARG A 185 6.39 23.25 -1.26
C ARG A 185 5.28 24.19 -0.80
N TRP A 186 4.19 23.65 -0.27
CA TRP A 186 3.04 24.45 0.16
C TRP A 186 3.34 25.40 1.33
N PHE A 187 4.21 25.00 2.26
CA PHE A 187 4.64 25.86 3.38
C PHE A 187 5.73 26.86 3.00
N ALA A 188 6.58 26.51 2.03
CA ALA A 188 7.56 27.44 1.47
C ALA A 188 6.87 28.65 0.81
N ASP A 189 5.78 28.41 0.07
CA ASP A 189 4.99 29.47 -0.59
C ASP A 189 4.25 30.40 0.39
N ARG A 190 4.15 30.03 1.68
CA ARG A 190 3.40 30.80 2.70
C ARG A 190 4.28 31.47 3.75
N ASP A 191 5.60 31.48 3.56
CA ASP A 191 6.59 32.04 4.50
C ASP A 191 6.46 31.49 5.94
N LEU A 192 5.84 30.31 6.08
CA LEU A 192 5.69 29.55 7.34
C LEU A 192 6.79 28.49 7.47
N ALA A 193 7.86 28.63 6.69
CA ALA A 193 9.01 27.73 6.62
C ALA A 193 9.76 27.56 7.96
N GLY A 194 9.52 28.45 8.93
CA GLY A 194 10.05 28.37 10.30
C GLY A 194 9.28 27.47 11.26
N SER A 195 8.12 26.90 10.88
CA SER A 195 7.39 25.97 11.74
C SER A 195 8.08 24.60 11.75
N GLY A 196 8.56 24.15 12.92
CA GLY A 196 9.37 22.93 13.12
C GLY A 196 8.75 21.62 12.61
N LEU A 197 7.50 21.65 12.15
CA LEU A 197 6.82 20.51 11.54
C LEU A 197 7.48 20.06 10.22
N VAL A 198 8.09 20.98 9.45
CA VAL A 198 8.79 20.66 8.19
C VAL A 198 10.11 19.91 8.44
N HIS A 199 10.74 20.10 9.60
CA HIS A 199 12.00 19.43 9.95
C HIS A 199 11.86 17.97 10.39
N HIS A 200 10.65 17.51 10.71
CA HIS A 200 10.41 16.13 11.15
C HIS A 200 9.98 15.17 10.04
N LEU A 201 9.70 15.66 8.82
CA LEU A 201 9.40 14.76 7.71
C LEU A 201 10.71 14.15 7.17
N PRO A 202 10.80 12.82 7.02
CA PRO A 202 11.91 12.17 6.36
C PRO A 202 12.12 12.76 4.96
N ARG A 203 13.39 12.97 4.56
CA ARG A 203 13.70 13.51 3.24
C ARG A 203 13.05 12.66 2.14
N PRO A 204 12.32 13.26 1.18
CA PRO A 204 11.62 12.52 0.13
C PRO A 204 12.56 11.64 -0.70
N ASP A 205 13.79 12.09 -0.94
CA ASP A 205 14.82 11.32 -1.66
C ASP A 205 15.11 9.95 -1.01
N VAL A 206 15.09 9.89 0.32
CA VAL A 206 15.36 8.65 1.08
C VAL A 206 14.19 7.68 0.95
N LEU A 207 12.96 8.20 0.91
CA LEU A 207 11.74 7.42 0.75
C LEU A 207 11.65 6.87 -0.68
N ASP A 208 11.96 7.67 -1.69
CA ASP A 208 11.97 7.23 -3.08
C ASP A 208 13.06 6.17 -3.33
N GLU A 209 14.26 6.36 -2.77
CA GLU A 209 15.32 5.36 -2.85
C GLU A 209 14.92 4.04 -2.16
N LEU A 210 14.26 4.12 -1.01
CA LEU A 210 13.75 2.94 -0.32
C LEU A 210 12.67 2.23 -1.16
N ALA A 211 11.73 2.98 -1.73
CA ALA A 211 10.69 2.42 -2.58
C ALA A 211 11.28 1.73 -3.83
N CYS A 212 12.20 2.40 -4.53
CA CYS A 212 12.91 1.82 -5.66
C CYS A 212 13.65 0.53 -5.27
N ARG A 213 14.29 0.48 -4.10
CA ARG A 213 14.97 -0.73 -3.61
C ARG A 213 14.01 -1.86 -3.30
N LEU A 214 12.89 -1.57 -2.62
CA LEU A 214 11.88 -2.57 -2.31
C LEU A 214 11.28 -3.16 -3.59
N LEU A 215 11.00 -2.32 -4.60
CA LEU A 215 10.53 -2.76 -5.90
C LEU A 215 11.58 -3.57 -6.68
N ALA A 216 12.85 -3.16 -6.61
CA ALA A 216 13.95 -3.89 -7.23
C ALA A 216 14.16 -5.27 -6.60
N VAL A 217 14.06 -5.39 -5.28
CA VAL A 217 14.10 -6.68 -4.58
C VAL A 217 12.87 -7.51 -4.92
N ALA A 218 11.69 -6.90 -4.96
CA ALA A 218 10.42 -7.61 -5.19
C ALA A 218 10.29 -8.22 -6.59
N PHE A 219 10.81 -7.56 -7.63
CA PHE A 219 10.58 -7.94 -9.03
C PHE A 219 11.83 -8.30 -9.82
N LEU A 220 13.00 -7.80 -9.43
CA LEU A 220 14.25 -8.03 -10.17
C LEU A 220 15.22 -8.97 -9.43
N ASP A 221 14.84 -9.49 -8.25
CA ASP A 221 15.70 -10.32 -7.38
C ASP A 221 17.10 -9.69 -7.14
N LEU A 222 17.16 -8.36 -7.23
CA LEU A 222 18.42 -7.66 -7.05
C LEU A 222 18.79 -7.68 -5.57
N PRO A 223 20.03 -8.09 -5.22
CA PRO A 223 20.48 -8.00 -3.84
C PRO A 223 20.39 -6.53 -3.40
N PRO A 224 20.12 -6.26 -2.10
CA PRO A 224 20.07 -4.91 -1.54
C PRO A 224 21.47 -4.29 -1.54
N THR A 225 21.96 -3.97 -2.73
CA THR A 225 23.28 -3.39 -2.96
C THR A 225 23.19 -1.88 -2.88
N ARG A 226 24.33 -1.30 -2.50
CA ARG A 226 24.53 0.12 -2.19
C ARG A 226 24.06 1.05 -3.32
N PRO A 227 23.69 2.31 -3.01
CA PRO A 227 23.00 3.22 -3.92
C PRO A 227 23.63 3.26 -5.31
N GLY A 228 22.88 2.82 -6.32
CA GLY A 228 23.17 3.22 -7.69
C GLY A 228 22.86 4.70 -7.82
N ARG A 229 23.84 5.48 -8.29
CA ARG A 229 23.82 6.93 -8.63
C ARG A 229 22.73 7.35 -9.66
N TRP A 230 21.61 6.65 -9.75
CA TRP A 230 20.58 6.88 -10.75
C TRP A 230 19.79 8.16 -10.47
N SER A 231 19.52 8.48 -9.19
CA SER A 231 18.80 9.73 -8.82
C SER A 231 19.63 11.01 -8.95
N GLN A 232 20.96 10.89 -9.10
CA GLN A 232 21.88 12.04 -9.27
C GLN A 232 22.14 12.40 -10.73
N ARG A 233 21.66 11.59 -11.70
CA ARG A 233 21.61 12.03 -13.10
C ARG A 233 20.44 13.00 -13.25
N ARG A 234 20.67 14.26 -12.86
CA ARG A 234 19.97 15.37 -13.51
C ARG A 234 20.11 15.13 -15.02
N LEU A 235 18.99 14.99 -15.72
CA LEU A 235 18.98 15.16 -17.17
C LEU A 235 19.73 16.48 -17.42
N PRO A 236 20.81 16.50 -18.22
CA PRO A 236 21.43 17.76 -18.58
C PRO A 236 20.30 18.62 -19.14
N ALA A 237 20.14 19.82 -18.59
CA ALA A 237 19.18 20.80 -19.09
C ALA A 237 19.46 20.92 -20.58
N GLY A 238 18.61 20.29 -21.39
CA GLY A 238 18.69 20.38 -22.82
C GLY A 238 18.40 21.83 -23.14
N GLU A 239 19.45 22.58 -23.45
CA GLU A 239 19.36 23.89 -24.08
C GLU A 239 18.30 23.82 -25.20
N PRO A 240 17.51 24.88 -25.40
CA PRO A 240 16.67 24.97 -26.58
C PRO A 240 17.60 25.09 -27.79
N ARG A 241 17.95 23.97 -28.41
CA ARG A 241 18.58 23.95 -29.72
C ARG A 241 17.55 24.46 -30.74
N LEU A 242 17.62 25.75 -31.02
CA LEU A 242 17.13 26.35 -32.25
C LEU A 242 17.89 25.66 -33.40
N HIS A 243 17.32 24.60 -33.96
CA HIS A 243 17.75 24.12 -35.28
C HIS A 243 17.17 25.09 -36.32
N SER A 244 17.93 26.14 -36.61
CA SER A 244 17.91 26.79 -37.92
C SER A 244 18.78 25.97 -38.85
N GLY A 245 18.19 25.38 -39.89
CA GLY A 245 18.96 24.74 -40.96
C GLY A 245 18.23 23.54 -41.57
N ASP A 246 17.58 23.79 -42.70
CA ASP A 246 17.31 22.90 -43.84
C ASP A 246 17.65 21.41 -43.65
N GLU A 247 16.62 20.59 -43.41
CA GLU A 247 16.63 19.18 -43.80
C GLU A 247 15.51 18.94 -44.82
N GLN A 248 15.91 18.92 -46.09
CA GLN A 248 15.13 18.35 -47.20
C GLN A 248 14.73 16.91 -46.86
N CYS A 249 13.44 16.60 -47.01
CA CYS A 249 12.87 15.27 -46.87
C CYS A 249 13.16 14.45 -48.15
N PRO A 250 13.89 13.30 -48.11
CA PRO A 250 14.18 12.52 -49.30
C PRO A 250 13.22 11.34 -49.40
N TYR A 251 11.96 11.57 -49.80
CA TYR A 251 11.07 10.51 -50.26
C TYR A 251 10.12 11.05 -51.35
N SER A 252 10.66 11.28 -52.53
CA SER A 252 9.90 11.23 -53.78
C SER A 252 10.52 10.16 -54.67
N GLY A 253 9.86 9.01 -54.73
CA GLY A 253 10.24 7.89 -55.59
C GLY A 253 8.99 7.07 -55.88
N ASP A 254 8.41 7.37 -57.04
CA ASP A 254 7.68 6.51 -57.97
C ASP A 254 6.83 5.35 -57.41
N LEU A 255 5.51 5.53 -57.47
CA LEU A 255 4.51 4.62 -58.09
C LEU A 255 3.19 5.37 -58.31
#